data_AF-A0AAW8DB53-F1
#
_entry.id   AF-A0AAW8DB53-F1
#
_cell.length_a   1.000
_cell.length_b   1.000
_cell.length_c   1.000
_cell.angle_alpha   90.00
_cell.angle_beta   90.00
_cell.angle_gamma   90.00
#
_symmetry.space_group_name_H-M   'P 1'
#
loop_
_entity.id
_entity.type
_entity.pdbx_description
1 polymer ?
#
loop_
_entity_poly.entity_id
_entity_poly.type
_entity_poly.pdbx_seq_one_letter_code
_entity_poly.pdbx_strand_id
1 'polypeptide(L)'
;MRFVPYFLLPLTLSGILNIAHADEYGCKVMMCMSNPQGPMAEPQCRETIQKFIRGQSKKPKDPHPTCEEAQNTQMQIAMRPYDQCPSGTSALGLDSEALMLQPALYVQLLQQIRPVPGRVWERAVLEMPAGSTTVYTGIGEGDQSAGGRNKVCVGNRLGPISFKSGTDEEPSVTTVTVYDQVTTIAPATVPRVMDIYVDQKLYRSTRF
;
A
#
# COMPACT_ATOMS: atom_id res chain seq x y z
N MET A 1 -74.08 43.20 40.54
CA MET A 1 -73.03 42.21 40.86
C MET A 1 -73.30 40.92 40.11
N ARG A 2 -72.43 40.51 39.17
CA ARG A 2 -72.24 39.17 38.57
C ARG A 2 -71.16 39.31 37.48
N PHE A 3 -69.89 39.13 37.86
CA PHE A 3 -69.02 37.95 37.64
C PHE A 3 -68.58 37.75 36.19
N VAL A 4 -67.32 38.11 35.93
CA VAL A 4 -66.55 37.94 34.68
C VAL A 4 -65.74 36.63 34.80
N PRO A 5 -65.73 35.73 33.80
CA PRO A 5 -64.81 34.60 33.80
C PRO A 5 -63.54 34.93 33.01
N TYR A 6 -62.39 34.94 33.70
CA TYR A 6 -61.06 34.87 33.11
C TYR A 6 -60.76 33.40 32.75
N PHE A 7 -60.63 33.08 31.47
CA PHE A 7 -60.06 31.81 31.02
C PHE A 7 -58.56 31.97 30.82
N LEU A 8 -57.79 31.22 31.61
CA LEU A 8 -56.34 31.11 31.56
C LEU A 8 -55.90 30.34 30.30
N LEU A 9 -55.02 30.94 29.49
CA LEU A 9 -54.30 30.27 28.40
C LEU A 9 -53.08 29.52 28.96
N PRO A 10 -52.88 28.22 28.64
CA PRO A 10 -51.68 27.50 29.04
C PRO A 10 -50.50 27.87 28.12
N LEU A 11 -49.38 28.28 28.71
CA LEU A 11 -48.08 28.34 28.03
C LEU A 11 -47.61 26.91 27.74
N THR A 12 -47.64 26.49 26.49
CA THR A 12 -46.96 25.26 26.04
C THR A 12 -45.48 25.56 25.83
N LEU A 13 -44.65 25.16 26.80
CA LEU A 13 -43.19 25.20 26.70
C LEU A 13 -42.75 24.16 25.67
N SER A 14 -42.52 24.59 24.42
CA SER A 14 -41.90 23.74 23.40
C SER A 14 -40.41 23.62 23.70
N GLY A 15 -40.02 22.57 24.43
CA GLY A 15 -38.63 22.18 24.60
C GLY A 15 -38.09 21.66 23.27
N ILE A 16 -37.29 22.47 22.57
CA ILE A 16 -36.47 22.00 21.45
C ILE A 16 -35.40 21.10 22.07
N LEU A 17 -35.59 19.78 21.94
CA LEU A 17 -34.54 18.81 22.16
C LEU A 17 -33.46 19.08 21.12
N ASN A 18 -32.35 19.70 21.54
CA ASN A 18 -31.09 19.60 20.82
C ASN A 18 -30.69 18.12 20.86
N ILE A 19 -31.08 17.36 19.84
CA ILE A 19 -30.54 16.03 19.59
C ILE A 19 -29.03 16.23 19.45
N ALA A 20 -28.27 15.48 20.26
CA ALA A 20 -26.82 15.51 20.28
C ALA A 20 -26.28 15.36 18.85
N HIS A 21 -25.62 16.40 18.34
CA HIS A 21 -24.80 16.32 17.13
C HIS A 21 -23.57 15.50 17.50
N ALA A 22 -23.65 14.18 17.40
CA ALA A 22 -22.44 13.39 17.19
C ALA A 22 -21.70 14.00 15.98
N ASP A 23 -20.37 14.08 16.04
CA ASP A 23 -19.55 14.96 15.20
C ASP A 23 -19.79 14.71 13.69
N GLU A 24 -20.75 15.44 13.11
CA GLU A 24 -21.14 15.35 11.70
C GLU A 24 -19.93 15.49 10.78
N TYR A 25 -18.95 16.29 11.21
CA TYR A 25 -17.72 16.46 10.46
C TYR A 25 -16.91 15.16 10.41
N GLY A 26 -16.75 14.46 11.54
CA GLY A 26 -15.97 13.23 11.56
C GLY A 26 -16.60 12.08 10.79
N CYS A 27 -17.92 11.90 10.91
CA CYS A 27 -18.66 10.95 10.09
C CYS A 27 -18.58 11.27 8.60
N LYS A 28 -18.70 12.55 8.23
CA LYS A 28 -18.59 12.98 6.83
C LYS A 28 -17.18 12.75 6.27
N VAL A 29 -16.11 13.02 7.04
CA VAL A 29 -14.74 12.70 6.63
C VAL A 29 -14.59 11.21 6.38
N MET A 30 -15.06 10.37 7.30
CA MET A 30 -14.97 8.91 7.20
C MET A 30 -15.73 8.35 6.00
N MET A 31 -16.97 8.81 5.79
CA MET A 31 -17.77 8.43 4.62
C MET A 31 -17.07 8.82 3.31
N CYS A 32 -16.55 10.05 3.23
CA CYS A 32 -15.86 10.53 2.04
C CYS A 32 -14.55 9.76 1.77
N MET A 33 -13.76 9.45 2.80
CA MET A 33 -12.52 8.66 2.66
C MET A 33 -12.77 7.21 2.21
N SER A 34 -13.96 6.68 2.50
CA SER A 34 -14.41 5.35 2.06
C SER A 34 -14.80 5.29 0.58
N ASN A 35 -14.86 6.42 -0.14
CA ASN A 35 -15.27 6.43 -1.54
C ASN A 35 -14.25 5.70 -2.44
N PRO A 36 -14.67 4.67 -3.20
CA PRO A 36 -13.79 3.92 -4.10
C PRO A 36 -13.09 4.76 -5.16
N GLN A 37 -13.73 5.83 -5.64
CA GLN A 37 -13.20 6.74 -6.65
C GLN A 37 -12.26 7.81 -6.07
N GLY A 38 -12.08 7.83 -4.75
CA GLY A 38 -11.19 8.74 -4.04
C GLY A 38 -11.94 9.73 -3.14
N PRO A 39 -11.24 10.34 -2.17
CA PRO A 39 -11.88 11.05 -1.06
C PRO A 39 -12.54 12.37 -1.49
N MET A 40 -12.14 12.93 -2.62
CA MET A 40 -12.69 14.17 -3.19
C MET A 40 -13.50 13.94 -4.49
N ALA A 41 -13.78 12.67 -4.85
CA ALA A 41 -14.48 12.35 -6.10
C ALA A 41 -15.88 12.98 -6.14
N GLU A 42 -16.58 12.95 -5.02
CA GLU A 42 -17.90 13.55 -4.84
C GLU A 42 -17.80 15.05 -4.51
N PRO A 43 -18.57 15.93 -5.18
CA PRO A 43 -18.56 17.37 -4.90
C PRO A 43 -18.79 17.71 -3.42
N GLN A 44 -19.73 17.02 -2.76
CA GLN A 44 -20.08 17.19 -1.35
C GLN A 44 -18.94 16.82 -0.38
N CYS A 45 -17.91 16.09 -0.86
CA CYS A 45 -16.76 15.68 -0.07
C CYS A 45 -15.56 16.63 -0.16
N ARG A 46 -15.48 17.45 -1.22
CA ARG A 46 -14.29 18.27 -1.51
C ARG A 46 -13.92 19.20 -0.35
N GLU A 47 -14.87 20.01 0.11
CA GLU A 47 -14.62 20.98 1.19
C GLU A 47 -14.28 20.29 2.52
N THR A 48 -15.01 19.23 2.85
CA THR A 48 -14.81 18.46 4.09
C THR A 48 -13.43 17.81 4.13
N ILE A 49 -13.02 17.14 3.05
CA ILE A 49 -11.69 16.52 2.97
C ILE A 49 -10.59 17.58 2.89
N GLN A 50 -10.78 18.70 2.19
CA GLN A 50 -9.80 19.79 2.20
C GLN A 50 -9.63 20.42 3.59
N LYS A 51 -10.71 20.56 4.37
CA LYS A 51 -10.63 20.99 5.78
C LYS A 51 -9.80 19.99 6.59
N PHE A 52 -10.08 18.69 6.43
CA PHE A 52 -9.32 17.62 7.07
C PHE A 52 -7.82 17.66 6.74
N ILE A 53 -7.45 17.67 5.45
CA ILE A 53 -6.05 17.69 5.01
C ILE A 53 -5.31 18.93 5.55
N ARG A 54 -5.96 20.10 5.54
CA ARG A 54 -5.39 21.33 6.11
C ARG A 54 -5.13 21.17 7.60
N GLY A 55 -6.08 20.61 8.35
CA GLY A 55 -5.92 20.34 9.78
C GLY A 55 -4.76 19.39 10.09
N GLN A 56 -4.61 18.33 9.30
CA GLN A 56 -3.51 17.36 9.44
C GLN A 56 -2.14 17.91 9.03
N SER A 57 -2.11 19.02 8.30
CA SER A 57 -0.89 19.70 7.86
C SER A 57 -0.37 20.74 8.86
N LYS A 58 -1.14 21.06 9.91
CA LYS A 58 -0.75 22.03 10.95
C LYS A 58 0.30 21.46 11.91
N LYS A 59 0.94 22.36 12.68
CA LYS A 59 1.79 22.05 13.84
C LYS A 59 1.32 22.88 15.05
N PRO A 60 0.72 22.27 16.10
CA PRO A 60 0.30 20.86 16.19
C PRO A 60 -0.82 20.52 15.19
N LYS A 61 -0.98 19.23 14.88
CA LYS A 61 -2.06 18.74 14.01
C LYS A 61 -3.40 18.87 14.71
N ASP A 62 -4.47 19.08 13.95
CA ASP A 62 -5.83 18.97 14.50
C ASP A 62 -6.07 17.51 14.99
N PRO A 63 -6.93 17.31 16.01
CA PRO A 63 -7.34 15.96 16.42
C PRO A 63 -7.96 15.17 15.27
N HIS A 64 -7.75 13.85 15.27
CA HIS A 64 -8.38 13.02 14.26
C HIS A 64 -9.90 13.02 14.44
N PRO A 65 -10.66 13.14 13.34
CA PRO A 65 -12.11 13.06 13.40
C PRO A 65 -12.57 11.70 13.93
N THR A 66 -13.55 11.72 14.81
CA THR A 66 -14.24 10.53 15.32
C THR A 66 -15.68 10.52 14.81
N CYS A 67 -16.25 9.34 14.64
CA CYS A 67 -17.66 9.17 14.28
C CYS A 67 -18.24 8.12 15.24
N GLU A 68 -19.08 8.55 16.17
CA GLU A 68 -19.64 7.66 17.21
C GLU A 68 -20.69 6.70 16.63
N GLU A 69 -21.36 7.14 15.58
CA GLU A 69 -22.35 6.39 14.82
C GLU A 69 -21.71 5.23 14.04
N ALA A 70 -20.43 5.37 13.69
CA ALA A 70 -19.66 4.33 13.01
C ALA A 70 -19.09 3.34 14.04
N GLN A 71 -19.99 2.61 14.70
CA GLN A 71 -19.64 1.55 15.64
C GLN A 71 -18.63 0.58 15.00
N ASN A 72 -17.61 0.20 15.77
CA ASN A 72 -16.49 -0.65 15.33
C ASN A 72 -15.70 -0.15 14.12
N THR A 73 -15.85 1.13 13.73
CA THR A 73 -15.09 1.72 12.65
C THR A 73 -13.99 2.61 13.21
N GLN A 74 -12.77 2.46 12.71
CA GLN A 74 -11.62 3.23 13.16
C GLN A 74 -10.87 3.83 11.97
N MET A 75 -10.39 5.05 12.18
CA MET A 75 -9.58 5.77 11.21
C MET A 75 -8.17 5.94 11.75
N GLN A 76 -7.17 5.42 11.04
CA GLN A 76 -5.77 5.48 11.44
C GLN A 76 -4.92 6.05 10.32
N ILE A 77 -4.01 6.98 10.67
CA ILE A 77 -2.99 7.43 9.72
C ILE A 77 -1.83 6.46 9.80
N ALA A 78 -1.48 5.88 8.66
CA ALA A 78 -0.26 5.12 8.50
C ALA A 78 0.69 5.81 7.52
N MET A 79 1.96 5.46 7.63
CA MET A 79 3.00 5.84 6.68
C MET A 79 3.28 4.63 5.81
N ARG A 80 2.82 4.66 4.56
CA ARG A 80 3.08 3.64 3.54
C ARG A 80 3.79 4.28 2.35
N PRO A 81 5.13 4.18 2.31
CA PRO A 81 5.93 4.75 1.24
C PRO A 81 5.70 4.08 -0.12
N TYR A 82 5.26 2.83 -0.17
CA TYR A 82 5.07 2.12 -1.44
C TYR A 82 3.62 1.72 -1.63
N ASP A 83 3.19 1.68 -2.88
CA ASP A 83 1.92 1.08 -3.26
C ASP A 83 2.02 -0.46 -3.29
N GLN A 84 0.87 -1.10 -3.42
CA GLN A 84 0.81 -2.54 -3.67
C GLN A 84 1.39 -2.88 -5.04
N CYS A 85 1.95 -4.08 -5.17
CA CYS A 85 2.42 -4.57 -6.45
C CYS A 85 1.26 -4.69 -7.46
N PRO A 86 1.51 -4.42 -8.76
CA PRO A 86 0.50 -4.61 -9.80
C PRO A 86 -0.06 -6.04 -9.78
N SER A 87 -1.29 -6.20 -10.26
CA SER A 87 -1.93 -7.51 -10.36
C SER A 87 -1.06 -8.52 -11.10
N GLY A 88 -0.98 -9.74 -10.56
CA GLY A 88 -0.12 -10.80 -11.09
C GLY A 88 1.34 -10.74 -10.62
N THR A 89 1.70 -9.76 -9.78
CA THR A 89 3.04 -9.67 -9.19
C THR A 89 2.97 -9.58 -7.66
N SER A 90 4.06 -9.97 -7.00
CA SER A 90 4.23 -9.89 -5.54
C SER A 90 5.53 -9.19 -5.18
N ALA A 91 5.60 -8.60 -3.99
CA ALA A 91 6.83 -7.95 -3.55
C ALA A 91 7.97 -8.98 -3.43
N LEU A 92 9.14 -8.62 -3.96
CA LEU A 92 10.35 -9.41 -3.76
C LEU A 92 10.77 -9.29 -2.30
N GLY A 93 11.00 -10.45 -1.67
CA GLY A 93 11.40 -10.53 -0.27
C GLY A 93 12.60 -9.63 0.05
N LEU A 94 12.69 -9.20 1.31
CA LEU A 94 13.80 -8.36 1.79
C LEU A 94 15.14 -9.06 1.49
N ASP A 95 16.06 -8.31 0.88
CA ASP A 95 17.41 -8.75 0.48
C ASP A 95 17.44 -9.97 -0.46
N SER A 96 16.28 -10.37 -1.01
CA SER A 96 16.21 -11.39 -2.05
C SER A 96 16.58 -10.80 -3.40
N GLU A 97 17.25 -11.59 -4.23
CA GLU A 97 17.64 -11.19 -5.58
C GLU A 97 16.71 -11.75 -6.65
N ALA A 98 16.45 -10.94 -7.66
CA ALA A 98 15.66 -11.32 -8.83
C ALA A 98 16.37 -10.94 -10.12
N LEU A 99 16.27 -11.84 -11.09
CA LEU A 99 16.64 -11.59 -12.48
C LEU A 99 15.39 -11.75 -13.35
N MET A 100 15.20 -10.84 -14.30
CA MET A 100 14.14 -10.99 -15.30
C MET A 100 14.71 -11.69 -16.53
N LEU A 101 14.10 -12.81 -16.93
CA LEU A 101 14.37 -13.44 -18.22
C LEU A 101 13.05 -13.86 -18.88
N GLN A 102 13.02 -13.80 -20.21
CA GLN A 102 11.92 -14.40 -20.95
C GLN A 102 11.91 -15.93 -20.71
N PRO A 103 10.73 -16.56 -20.55
CA PRO A 103 10.65 -18.01 -20.30
C PRO A 103 11.38 -18.87 -21.34
N ALA A 104 11.28 -18.51 -22.63
CA ALA A 104 11.96 -19.21 -23.70
C ALA A 104 13.49 -19.15 -23.56
N LEU A 105 14.02 -17.97 -23.20
CA LEU A 105 15.45 -17.79 -22.94
C LEU A 105 15.89 -18.58 -21.70
N TYR A 106 15.09 -18.59 -20.64
CA TYR A 106 15.37 -19.40 -19.44
C TYR A 106 15.50 -20.89 -19.79
N VAL A 107 14.56 -21.45 -20.56
CA VAL A 107 14.62 -22.85 -21.00
C VAL A 107 15.85 -23.11 -21.89
N GLN A 108 16.16 -22.20 -22.81
CA GLN A 108 17.35 -22.31 -23.65
C GLN A 108 18.64 -22.33 -22.82
N LEU A 109 18.73 -21.47 -21.81
CA LEU A 109 19.86 -21.44 -20.87
C LEU A 109 19.95 -22.74 -20.07
N LEU A 110 18.83 -23.29 -19.59
CA LEU A 110 18.82 -24.59 -18.91
C LEU A 110 19.29 -25.74 -19.81
N GLN A 111 19.08 -25.68 -21.13
CA GLN A 111 19.60 -26.70 -22.05
C GLN A 111 21.11 -26.61 -22.28
N GLN A 112 21.70 -25.43 -22.07
CA GLN A 112 23.16 -25.24 -22.12
C GLN A 112 23.83 -25.81 -20.86
N ILE A 113 23.08 -25.95 -19.76
CA ILE A 113 23.52 -26.62 -18.54
C ILE A 113 23.60 -28.14 -18.82
N ARG A 114 24.68 -28.59 -19.46
CA ARG A 114 24.94 -30.02 -19.68
C ARG A 114 25.59 -30.63 -18.43
N PRO A 115 25.09 -31.75 -17.90
CA PRO A 115 25.83 -32.51 -16.91
C PRO A 115 27.11 -33.05 -17.55
N VAL A 116 28.27 -32.63 -17.06
CA VAL A 116 29.57 -33.17 -17.51
C VAL A 116 29.76 -34.53 -16.83
N PRO A 117 29.81 -35.66 -17.57
CA PRO A 117 30.04 -36.96 -16.96
C PRO A 117 31.38 -36.97 -16.22
N GLY A 118 31.35 -37.29 -14.92
CA GLY A 118 32.56 -37.33 -14.08
C GLY A 118 32.94 -36.02 -13.40
N ARG A 119 32.26 -34.89 -13.67
CA ARG A 119 32.44 -33.62 -12.95
C ARG A 119 31.12 -33.13 -12.36
N VAL A 120 30.70 -33.77 -11.27
CA VAL A 120 29.42 -33.51 -10.57
C VAL A 120 29.36 -32.12 -9.93
N TRP A 121 30.53 -31.50 -9.67
CA TRP A 121 30.67 -30.21 -8.96
C TRP A 121 30.78 -29.01 -9.89
N GLU A 122 31.02 -29.25 -11.17
CA GLU A 122 31.01 -28.22 -12.20
C GLU A 122 29.53 -27.95 -12.52
N ARG A 123 28.82 -27.31 -11.57
CA ARG A 123 27.50 -26.72 -11.82
C ARG A 123 27.64 -26.00 -13.14
N ALA A 124 26.80 -26.27 -14.13
CA ALA A 124 26.96 -25.58 -15.39
C ALA A 124 26.63 -24.10 -15.13
N VAL A 125 27.70 -23.34 -15.01
CA VAL A 125 27.65 -21.94 -14.66
C VAL A 125 27.62 -21.19 -15.98
N LEU A 126 26.56 -20.41 -16.17
CA LEU A 126 26.39 -19.67 -17.40
C LEU A 126 27.18 -18.35 -17.31
N GLU A 127 27.71 -17.90 -18.43
CA GLU A 127 28.08 -16.49 -18.55
C GLU A 127 26.79 -15.67 -18.60
N MET A 128 26.77 -14.50 -17.94
CA MET A 128 25.57 -13.67 -17.98
C MET A 128 25.26 -13.28 -19.43
N PRO A 129 24.02 -13.49 -19.91
CA PRO A 129 23.65 -13.11 -21.27
C PRO A 129 23.89 -11.61 -21.48
N ALA A 130 24.61 -11.24 -22.54
CA ALA A 130 24.79 -9.85 -22.93
C ALA A 130 23.40 -9.19 -23.11
N GLY A 131 23.07 -8.25 -22.22
CA GLY A 131 21.78 -7.52 -22.24
C GLY A 131 20.80 -7.84 -21.10
N SER A 132 21.06 -8.84 -20.24
CA SER A 132 20.26 -9.13 -19.04
C SER A 132 21.07 -8.88 -17.77
N THR A 133 21.50 -7.64 -17.56
CA THR A 133 22.52 -7.30 -16.53
C THR A 133 21.95 -6.76 -15.23
N THR A 134 20.65 -6.53 -15.11
CA THR A 134 20.08 -5.97 -13.88
C THR A 134 19.62 -7.08 -12.94
N VAL A 135 20.43 -7.34 -11.92
CA VAL A 135 19.99 -8.04 -10.71
C VAL A 135 19.27 -7.03 -9.82
N TYR A 136 18.03 -7.33 -9.47
CA TYR A 136 17.22 -6.52 -8.58
C TYR A 136 17.29 -7.09 -7.18
N THR A 137 17.42 -6.22 -6.17
CA THR A 137 17.39 -6.63 -4.76
C THR A 137 16.12 -6.10 -4.11
N GLY A 138 15.36 -6.99 -3.48
CA GLY A 138 14.08 -6.70 -2.85
C GLY A 138 14.21 -5.94 -1.54
N ILE A 139 13.15 -5.21 -1.20
CA ILE A 139 12.99 -4.51 0.10
C ILE A 139 11.75 -5.03 0.84
N GLY A 140 11.17 -6.15 0.39
CA GLY A 140 9.86 -6.63 0.84
C GLY A 140 8.75 -5.65 0.45
N GLU A 141 7.74 -5.55 1.31
CA GLU A 141 6.64 -4.59 1.12
C GLU A 141 7.10 -3.12 1.22
N GLY A 142 8.27 -2.88 1.81
CA GLY A 142 8.87 -1.56 1.98
C GLY A 142 8.33 -0.76 3.17
N ASP A 143 7.45 -1.34 3.98
CA ASP A 143 6.88 -0.70 5.18
C ASP A 143 7.93 -0.37 6.25
N GLN A 144 9.05 -1.09 6.25
CA GLN A 144 10.16 -0.88 7.19
C GLN A 144 11.38 -0.18 6.56
N SER A 145 11.34 0.10 5.27
CA SER A 145 12.46 0.72 4.56
C SER A 145 12.25 2.23 4.45
N ALA A 146 13.23 3.01 4.89
CA ALA A 146 13.21 4.47 4.80
C ALA A 146 13.36 4.95 3.35
N GLY A 147 12.32 4.77 2.52
CA GLY A 147 12.01 5.52 1.30
C GLY A 147 13.10 5.73 0.23
N GLY A 148 14.24 5.03 0.27
CA GLY A 148 15.40 5.36 -0.56
C GLY A 148 15.64 4.43 -1.77
N ARG A 149 14.89 3.33 -1.89
CA ARG A 149 15.06 2.32 -2.94
C ARG A 149 13.70 1.99 -3.56
N ASN A 150 13.65 1.66 -4.84
CA ASN A 150 12.39 1.23 -5.43
C ASN A 150 11.99 -0.13 -4.86
N LYS A 151 10.69 -0.32 -4.59
CA LYS A 151 10.10 -1.62 -4.31
C LYS A 151 10.15 -2.46 -5.57
N VAL A 152 10.59 -3.71 -5.46
CA VAL A 152 10.68 -4.65 -6.58
C VAL A 152 9.49 -5.59 -6.50
N CYS A 153 8.73 -5.70 -7.58
CA CYS A 153 7.61 -6.62 -7.72
C CYS A 153 7.94 -7.65 -8.80
N VAL A 154 7.74 -8.92 -8.49
CA VAL A 154 8.10 -10.06 -9.35
C VAL A 154 6.86 -10.86 -9.74
N GLY A 155 6.86 -11.38 -10.97
CA GLY A 155 5.83 -12.28 -11.51
C GLY A 155 6.05 -13.74 -11.12
N ASN A 156 5.85 -14.65 -12.08
CA ASN A 156 6.03 -16.08 -11.85
C ASN A 156 7.50 -16.42 -11.71
N ARG A 157 7.80 -17.22 -10.68
CA ARG A 157 9.13 -17.77 -10.47
C ARG A 157 9.42 -18.86 -11.49
N LEU A 158 10.42 -18.65 -12.34
CA LEU A 158 10.88 -19.65 -13.32
C LEU A 158 11.83 -20.65 -12.66
N GLY A 159 12.74 -20.16 -11.82
CA GLY A 159 13.68 -21.00 -11.07
C GLY A 159 15.04 -20.33 -10.89
N PRO A 160 15.98 -20.96 -10.18
CA PRO A 160 17.31 -20.42 -10.00
C PRO A 160 18.16 -20.58 -11.26
N ILE A 161 19.17 -19.74 -11.38
CA ILE A 161 20.27 -19.85 -12.35
C ILE A 161 21.56 -19.46 -11.64
N SER A 162 22.67 -20.12 -11.96
CA SER A 162 23.98 -19.81 -11.39
C SER A 162 24.89 -19.22 -12.47
N PHE A 163 25.52 -18.09 -12.18
CA PHE A 163 26.45 -17.41 -13.08
C PHE A 163 27.85 -17.31 -12.46
N LYS A 164 28.87 -17.29 -13.33
CA LYS A 164 30.28 -17.18 -12.94
C LYS A 164 30.60 -15.70 -13.07
N SER A 165 31.11 -15.12 -12.00
CA SER A 165 31.63 -13.77 -11.93
C SER A 165 33.05 -13.84 -11.38
N GLY A 166 33.85 -12.78 -11.55
CA GLY A 166 35.27 -12.80 -11.17
C GLY A 166 36.18 -13.29 -12.29
N THR A 167 37.46 -13.51 -11.97
CA THR A 167 38.48 -13.97 -12.93
C THR A 167 38.55 -15.49 -12.95
N ASP A 168 39.33 -16.05 -13.88
CA ASP A 168 39.57 -17.50 -13.90
C ASP A 168 40.36 -18.00 -12.70
N GLU A 169 41.13 -17.11 -12.04
CA GLU A 169 41.91 -17.41 -10.84
C GLU A 169 41.07 -17.36 -9.56
N GLU A 170 40.08 -16.47 -9.50
CA GLU A 170 39.15 -16.32 -8.36
C GLU A 170 37.68 -16.32 -8.85
N PRO A 171 37.15 -17.49 -9.23
CA PRO A 171 35.78 -17.58 -9.71
C PRO A 171 34.78 -17.50 -8.56
N SER A 172 33.81 -16.60 -8.67
CA SER A 172 32.65 -16.50 -7.79
C SER A 172 31.40 -17.00 -8.51
N VAL A 173 30.65 -17.90 -7.87
CA VAL A 173 29.39 -18.42 -8.40
C VAL A 173 28.23 -17.78 -7.65
N THR A 174 27.46 -16.94 -8.34
CA THR A 174 26.26 -16.29 -7.78
C THR A 174 25.03 -17.00 -8.29
N THR A 175 24.13 -17.39 -7.38
CA THR A 175 22.84 -18.00 -7.75
C THR A 175 21.74 -16.99 -7.55
N VAL A 176 21.06 -16.62 -8.64
CA VAL A 176 19.97 -15.65 -8.64
C VAL A 176 18.67 -16.36 -9.01
N THR A 177 17.55 -15.95 -8.42
CA THR A 177 16.24 -16.47 -8.81
C THR A 177 15.72 -15.71 -10.03
N VAL A 178 15.31 -16.45 -11.05
CA VAL A 178 14.74 -15.92 -12.29
C VAL A 178 13.22 -15.86 -12.19
N TYR A 179 12.67 -14.73 -12.64
CA TYR A 179 11.25 -14.48 -12.81
C TYR A 179 10.95 -14.10 -14.25
N ASP A 180 9.73 -14.36 -14.70
CA ASP A 180 9.26 -14.01 -16.05
C ASP A 180 9.02 -12.49 -16.21
N GLN A 181 8.76 -11.80 -15.10
CA GLN A 181 8.49 -10.38 -15.03
C GLN A 181 9.11 -9.78 -13.77
N VAL A 182 9.74 -8.61 -13.93
CA VAL A 182 10.15 -7.74 -12.83
C VAL A 182 9.71 -6.33 -13.14
N THR A 183 9.08 -5.67 -12.16
CA THR A 183 8.74 -4.24 -12.23
C THR A 183 9.16 -3.56 -10.94
N THR A 184 9.33 -2.23 -10.99
CA THR A 184 9.76 -1.45 -9.83
C THR A 184 8.78 -0.31 -9.54
N ILE A 185 8.53 -0.05 -8.27
CA ILE A 185 7.65 1.01 -7.77
C ILE A 185 8.52 2.00 -7.00
N ALA A 186 8.53 3.25 -7.44
CA ALA A 186 9.17 4.34 -6.71
C ALA A 186 8.37 4.66 -5.43
N PRO A 187 9.03 5.15 -4.37
CA PRO A 187 8.32 5.60 -3.19
C PRO A 187 7.34 6.74 -3.55
N ALA A 188 6.15 6.71 -2.95
CA ALA A 188 5.14 7.73 -3.08
C ALA A 188 5.66 9.07 -2.56
N THR A 189 5.43 10.13 -3.33
CA THR A 189 5.74 11.51 -2.95
C THR A 189 5.01 11.94 -1.68
N VAL A 190 3.83 11.37 -1.43
CA VAL A 190 3.05 11.54 -0.21
C VAL A 190 2.84 10.16 0.43
N PRO A 191 3.70 9.74 1.38
CA PRO A 191 3.62 8.40 1.98
C PRO A 191 2.48 8.25 2.99
N ARG A 192 1.75 9.32 3.32
CA ARG A 192 0.64 9.28 4.26
C ARG A 192 -0.58 8.66 3.61
N VAL A 193 -1.19 7.77 4.37
CA VAL A 193 -2.40 7.05 3.97
C VAL A 193 -3.33 6.99 5.17
N MET A 194 -4.62 7.00 4.88
CA MET A 194 -5.67 6.86 5.86
C MET A 194 -6.23 5.44 5.75
N ASP A 195 -5.99 4.63 6.76
CA ASP A 195 -6.61 3.33 6.93
C ASP A 195 -7.96 3.47 7.61
N ILE A 196 -8.97 2.87 7.00
CA ILE A 196 -10.31 2.71 7.55
C ILE A 196 -10.46 1.25 7.90
N TYR A 197 -10.66 0.98 9.18
CA TYR A 197 -10.95 -0.34 9.71
C TYR A 197 -12.44 -0.45 10.04
N VAL A 198 -13.07 -1.55 9.69
CA VAL A 198 -14.44 -1.90 10.09
C VAL A 198 -14.35 -3.26 10.77
N ASP A 199 -14.87 -3.38 11.99
CA ASP A 199 -14.76 -4.60 12.81
C ASP A 199 -13.31 -5.08 12.94
N GLN A 200 -12.40 -4.14 13.18
CA GLN A 200 -10.94 -4.36 13.30
C GLN A 200 -10.25 -4.91 12.04
N LYS A 201 -10.98 -5.04 10.93
CA LYS A 201 -10.43 -5.45 9.63
C LYS A 201 -10.19 -4.24 8.75
N LEU A 202 -9.02 -4.17 8.10
CA LEU A 202 -8.73 -3.13 7.13
C LEU A 202 -9.77 -3.19 6.00
N TYR A 203 -10.59 -2.16 5.90
CA TYR A 203 -11.62 -2.01 4.86
C TYR A 203 -11.07 -1.27 3.65
N ARG A 204 -10.34 -0.16 3.88
CA ARG A 204 -9.77 0.66 2.82
C ARG A 204 -8.54 1.42 3.30
N SER A 205 -7.58 1.66 2.41
CA SER A 205 -6.59 2.72 2.61
C SER A 205 -6.59 3.71 1.48
N THR A 206 -6.55 4.99 1.84
CA THR A 206 -6.63 6.09 0.88
C THR A 206 -5.48 7.06 1.12
N ARG A 207 -4.73 7.40 0.07
CA ARG A 207 -3.65 8.40 0.12
C ARG A 207 -4.24 9.82 0.14
N PHE A 208 -3.65 10.73 0.91
CA PHE A 208 -4.14 12.12 1.09
C PHE A 208 -3.04 13.14 1.42
#